data_AF-A0A9W7E9D7-F1
#
_entry.id   AF-A0A9W7E9D7-F1
#
_cell.length_a   1.000
_cell.length_b   1.000
_cell.length_c   1.000
_cell.angle_alpha   90.00
_cell.angle_beta   90.00
_cell.angle_gamma   90.00
#
_symmetry.space_group_name_H-M   'P 1'
#
loop_
_entity.id
_entity.type
_entity.pdbx_description
1 polymer ?
#
loop_
_entity_poly.entity_id
_entity_poly.type
_entity_poly.pdbx_seq_one_letter_code
_entity_poly.pdbx_strand_id
1 'polypeptide(L)'
;MHITCSRELAMAVKSDHPNTMSSTGGPNTLVAPRLTPSVKEAIRFSAMIENSGQCTALRHAVVAAESDEEVESLFDGAPVVTTPQDSLRAGEFAGIFADSPIEPTPPGYTKVDGLNAHYKVSSDLPEDGVEEYWRKVFVDVTSPSEPLKSGSESANDLAAWLVRNQPISLAVNEDMELGRYLFERTGQVVYTVGTAENPALTCQARPQEGEIFGEFPVRSELQKFTKFPVVVPTPTAAYNAGYSEAYLSDLGSNRGLEDFGLGVLDSSITSPTVKGYCVEILSYLTDAVGPKDGYGARTALWGLQRPPLDGRSTVLRVSSGATFDELAAKLVVFAGTNAAGQVVVSVAGGGAVKDAVEACGVECVVEGEGDYEARVEKGEHYNLVRVGEGDDEGYGVDCFPMVGQFVSLYLGVGHVKSTKGGDEEFKKVFRESDKWLKMKAA
;
A
#
# COMPACT_ATOMS: atom_id res chain seq x y z
N MET A 1 -3.09 -16.71 -12.39
CA MET A 1 -4.37 -16.90 -11.66
C MET A 1 -4.73 -15.59 -10.98
N HIS A 2 -6.00 -15.19 -10.87
CA HIS A 2 -6.39 -14.00 -10.08
C HIS A 2 -7.24 -14.45 -8.90
N ILE A 3 -6.86 -14.08 -7.68
CA ILE A 3 -7.57 -14.47 -6.46
C ILE A 3 -7.73 -13.29 -5.50
N THR A 4 -8.82 -13.30 -4.73
CA THR A 4 -9.04 -12.41 -3.59
C THR A 4 -9.30 -13.28 -2.38
N CYS A 5 -8.42 -13.24 -1.38
CA CYS A 5 -8.48 -14.12 -0.23
C CYS A 5 -7.65 -13.61 0.95
N SER A 6 -7.59 -14.38 2.04
CA SER A 6 -6.66 -14.10 3.13
C SER A 6 -5.20 -14.28 2.69
N ARG A 7 -4.28 -13.70 3.47
CA ARG A 7 -2.83 -13.76 3.23
C ARG A 7 -2.32 -15.20 3.27
N GLU A 8 -2.79 -16.01 4.21
CA GLU A 8 -2.41 -17.41 4.38
C GLU A 8 -2.80 -18.25 3.15
N LEU A 9 -4.01 -18.06 2.64
CA LEU A 9 -4.46 -18.75 1.44
C LEU A 9 -3.71 -18.26 0.20
N ALA A 10 -3.43 -16.96 0.10
CA ALA A 10 -2.63 -16.42 -1.00
C ALA A 10 -1.22 -17.01 -1.03
N MET A 11 -0.57 -17.13 0.12
CA MET A 11 0.74 -17.80 0.26
C MET A 11 0.69 -19.26 -0.20
N ALA A 12 -0.30 -20.01 0.29
CA ALA A 12 -0.47 -21.42 -0.07
C ALA A 12 -0.75 -21.61 -1.57
N VAL A 13 -1.53 -20.73 -2.20
CA VAL A 13 -1.76 -20.79 -3.65
C VAL A 13 -0.50 -20.39 -4.41
N LYS A 14 0.23 -19.35 -3.97
CA LYS A 14 1.43 -18.84 -4.64
C LYS A 14 2.56 -19.88 -4.68
N SER A 15 2.69 -20.73 -3.66
CA SER A 15 3.72 -21.80 -3.64
C SER A 15 3.54 -22.81 -4.76
N ASP A 16 2.29 -23.12 -5.15
CA ASP A 16 1.99 -24.06 -6.23
C ASP A 16 1.75 -23.35 -7.58
N HIS A 17 1.43 -22.06 -7.55
CA HIS A 17 1.11 -21.24 -8.71
C HIS A 17 1.89 -19.91 -8.69
N PRO A 18 3.14 -19.88 -9.17
CA PRO A 18 4.01 -18.71 -9.05
C PRO A 18 3.51 -17.48 -9.81
N ASN A 19 2.68 -17.65 -10.84
CA ASN A 19 2.04 -16.57 -11.61
C ASN A 19 0.65 -16.17 -11.07
N THR A 20 0.47 -16.19 -9.75
CA THR A 20 -0.78 -15.77 -9.09
C THR A 20 -0.75 -14.28 -8.80
N MET A 21 -1.84 -13.60 -9.13
CA MET A 21 -2.11 -12.22 -8.77
C MET A 21 -3.14 -12.23 -7.64
N SER A 22 -2.68 -11.90 -6.43
CA SER A 22 -3.49 -11.98 -5.22
C SER A 22 -3.81 -10.59 -4.69
N SER A 23 -5.08 -10.41 -4.40
CA SER A 23 -5.66 -9.31 -3.63
C SER A 23 -5.83 -9.83 -2.21
N THR A 24 -5.03 -9.35 -1.25
CA THR A 24 -5.02 -9.82 0.13
C THR A 24 -5.37 -8.74 1.12
N GLY A 25 -6.25 -9.06 2.06
CA GLY A 25 -6.77 -8.12 3.06
C GLY A 25 -5.72 -7.38 3.89
N GLY A 26 -6.23 -6.50 4.74
CA GLY A 26 -5.43 -5.81 5.74
C GLY A 26 -6.31 -5.13 6.78
N PRO A 27 -5.76 -4.80 7.97
CA PRO A 27 -6.53 -4.28 9.08
C PRO A 27 -6.91 -2.81 8.86
N ASN A 28 -7.95 -2.55 8.05
CA ASN A 28 -8.34 -1.18 7.69
C ASN A 28 -8.48 -0.29 8.91
N THR A 29 -7.93 0.91 8.79
CA THR A 29 -7.72 1.80 9.94
C THR A 29 -8.52 3.09 9.78
N LEU A 30 -9.18 3.50 10.86
CA LEU A 30 -9.78 4.83 11.00
C LEU A 30 -9.04 5.59 12.09
N VAL A 31 -8.73 6.86 11.84
CA VAL A 31 -8.08 7.76 12.79
C VAL A 31 -9.01 8.94 13.05
N ALA A 32 -9.20 9.29 14.32
CA ALA A 32 -9.98 10.45 14.74
C ALA A 32 -9.42 11.02 16.04
N PRO A 33 -9.58 12.32 16.33
CA PRO A 33 -9.09 12.91 17.57
C PRO A 33 -9.83 12.42 18.80
N ARG A 34 -11.14 12.15 18.64
CA ARG A 34 -12.11 11.89 19.70
C ARG A 34 -13.26 11.06 19.17
N LEU A 35 -13.92 10.35 20.07
CA LEU A 35 -15.01 9.45 19.74
C LEU A 35 -16.38 10.16 19.72
N THR A 36 -16.55 11.13 18.82
CA THR A 36 -17.82 11.86 18.64
C THR A 36 -18.94 10.93 18.14
N PRO A 37 -20.23 11.29 18.29
CA PRO A 37 -21.34 10.48 17.78
C PRO A 37 -21.21 10.11 16.28
N SER A 38 -20.78 11.07 15.45
CA SER A 38 -20.55 10.83 14.02
C SER A 38 -19.35 9.91 13.76
N VAL A 39 -18.29 10.00 14.56
CA VAL A 39 -17.15 9.06 14.48
C VAL A 39 -17.56 7.65 14.93
N LYS A 40 -18.39 7.52 15.98
CA LYS A 40 -18.96 6.21 16.39
C LYS A 40 -19.77 5.59 15.26
N GLU A 41 -20.63 6.38 14.61
CA GLU A 41 -21.40 5.94 13.45
C GLU A 41 -20.50 5.53 12.28
N ALA A 42 -19.44 6.30 12.00
CA ALA A 42 -18.46 5.97 10.97
C ALA A 42 -17.73 4.65 11.25
N ILE A 43 -17.30 4.44 12.49
CA ILE A 43 -16.67 3.19 12.94
C ILE A 43 -17.64 2.02 12.75
N ARG A 44 -18.88 2.18 13.22
CA ARG A 44 -19.95 1.18 13.11
C ARG A 44 -20.25 0.81 11.66
N PHE A 45 -20.50 1.79 10.79
CA PHE A 45 -20.75 1.54 9.37
C PHE A 45 -19.57 0.89 8.68
N SER A 46 -18.36 1.32 9.00
CA SER A 46 -17.15 0.79 8.40
C SER A 46 -16.88 -0.65 8.86
N ALA A 47 -17.11 -0.99 10.12
CA ALA A 47 -16.88 -2.34 10.65
C ALA A 47 -17.94 -3.34 10.17
N MET A 48 -19.19 -2.90 10.02
CA MET A 48 -20.34 -3.76 9.71
C MET A 48 -20.76 -3.69 8.23
N ILE A 49 -19.98 -3.04 7.37
CA ILE A 49 -20.25 -2.89 5.94
C ILE A 49 -20.59 -4.24 5.30
N GLU A 50 -21.77 -4.34 4.68
CA GLU A 50 -22.26 -5.59 4.08
C GLU A 50 -22.06 -6.81 5.00
N ASN A 51 -22.28 -6.63 6.31
CA ASN A 51 -22.10 -7.64 7.37
C ASN A 51 -20.63 -8.07 7.58
N SER A 52 -19.71 -7.10 7.58
CA SER A 52 -18.25 -7.32 7.57
C SER A 52 -17.80 -8.19 6.40
N GLY A 53 -18.61 -8.24 5.34
CA GLY A 53 -18.39 -9.12 4.19
C GLY A 53 -17.34 -8.59 3.20
N GLN A 54 -16.89 -7.35 3.38
CA GLN A 54 -15.97 -6.66 2.48
C GLN A 54 -14.55 -6.62 3.04
N CYS A 55 -13.56 -6.71 2.16
CA CYS A 55 -12.15 -6.57 2.52
C CYS A 55 -11.82 -5.19 3.13
N THR A 56 -12.64 -4.17 2.89
CA THR A 56 -12.47 -2.80 3.39
C THR A 56 -13.15 -2.55 4.75
N ALA A 57 -13.69 -3.60 5.38
CA ALA A 57 -14.29 -3.50 6.70
C ALA A 57 -13.26 -3.02 7.72
N LEU A 58 -13.67 -2.09 8.58
CA LEU A 58 -12.81 -1.54 9.63
C LEU A 58 -12.37 -2.64 10.59
N ARG A 59 -11.07 -2.69 10.87
CA ARG A 59 -10.51 -3.59 11.89
C ARG A 59 -9.89 -2.83 13.05
N HIS A 60 -9.36 -1.64 12.80
CA HIS A 60 -8.61 -0.84 13.77
C HIS A 60 -9.08 0.61 13.78
N ALA A 61 -9.32 1.17 14.97
CA ALA A 61 -9.60 2.57 15.17
C ALA A 61 -8.56 3.18 16.12
N VAL A 62 -7.97 4.32 15.74
CA VAL A 62 -7.15 5.13 16.62
C VAL A 62 -7.92 6.38 16.99
N VAL A 63 -8.40 6.43 18.22
CA VAL A 63 -9.31 7.48 18.68
C VAL A 63 -9.20 7.65 20.18
N ALA A 64 -9.04 8.89 20.66
CA ALA A 64 -9.06 9.14 22.10
C ALA A 64 -10.49 8.96 22.62
N ALA A 65 -10.70 7.90 23.39
CA ALA A 65 -11.92 7.64 24.14
C ALA A 65 -11.73 8.11 25.59
N GLU A 66 -12.78 8.68 26.19
CA GLU A 66 -12.75 9.14 27.58
C GLU A 66 -12.90 7.97 28.57
N SER A 67 -13.52 6.87 28.15
CA SER A 67 -13.68 5.65 28.95
C SER A 67 -13.97 4.40 28.10
N ASP A 68 -13.85 3.21 28.71
CA ASP A 68 -14.18 1.94 28.06
C ASP A 68 -15.68 1.83 27.73
N GLU A 69 -16.55 2.41 28.56
CA GLU A 69 -18.00 2.46 28.29
C GLU A 69 -18.31 3.29 27.04
N GLU A 70 -17.51 4.30 26.75
CA GLU A 70 -17.64 5.07 25.52
C GLU A 70 -17.37 4.19 24.29
N VAL A 71 -16.41 3.27 24.39
CA VAL A 71 -16.09 2.30 23.34
C VAL A 71 -17.17 1.21 23.24
N GLU A 72 -17.71 0.74 24.36
CA GLU A 72 -18.81 -0.23 24.36
C GLU A 72 -20.03 0.30 23.57
N SER A 73 -20.33 1.59 23.73
CA SER A 73 -21.44 2.26 23.02
C SER A 73 -21.26 2.38 21.50
N LEU A 74 -20.10 1.99 20.95
CA LEU A 74 -19.85 1.97 19.50
C LEU A 74 -20.94 1.23 18.73
N PHE A 75 -21.49 0.17 19.32
CA PHE A 75 -22.45 -0.72 18.66
C PHE A 75 -23.91 -0.49 19.12
N ASP A 76 -24.18 0.55 19.91
CA ASP A 76 -25.53 0.87 20.38
C ASP A 76 -26.51 1.14 19.24
N GLY A 77 -27.49 0.27 19.05
CA GLY A 77 -28.45 0.37 17.95
C GLY A 77 -27.88 -0.07 16.60
N ALA A 78 -26.83 -0.90 16.60
CA ALA A 78 -26.38 -1.60 15.39
C ALA A 78 -27.55 -2.40 14.77
N PRO A 79 -27.81 -2.26 13.45
CA PRO A 79 -28.85 -3.03 12.78
C PRO A 79 -28.55 -4.54 12.86
N VAL A 80 -29.53 -5.32 13.30
CA VAL A 80 -29.46 -6.78 13.27
C VAL A 80 -30.29 -7.28 12.11
N VAL A 81 -29.64 -8.02 11.21
CA VAL A 81 -30.21 -8.52 9.97
C VAL A 81 -30.44 -10.03 10.10
N THR A 82 -31.65 -10.51 9.82
CA THR A 82 -31.92 -11.97 9.86
C THR A 82 -31.47 -12.65 8.57
N THR A 83 -31.73 -12.03 7.41
CA THR A 83 -31.36 -12.59 6.11
C THR A 83 -30.83 -11.51 5.16
N PRO A 84 -29.97 -11.86 4.18
CA PRO A 84 -29.54 -10.92 3.14
C PRO A 84 -30.72 -10.24 2.40
N GLN A 85 -31.83 -10.97 2.21
CA GLN A 85 -33.04 -10.44 1.57
C GLN A 85 -33.69 -9.32 2.39
N ASP A 86 -33.64 -9.41 3.71
CA ASP A 86 -34.22 -8.39 4.59
C ASP A 86 -33.38 -7.12 4.60
N SER A 87 -32.04 -7.25 4.62
CA SER A 87 -31.13 -6.10 4.45
C SER A 87 -31.39 -5.38 3.12
N LEU A 88 -31.53 -6.13 2.02
CA LEU A 88 -31.84 -5.52 0.71
C LEU A 88 -33.18 -4.79 0.69
N ARG A 89 -34.23 -5.36 1.32
CA ARG A 89 -35.55 -4.73 1.38
C ARG A 89 -35.58 -3.49 2.25
N ALA A 90 -34.83 -3.49 3.34
CA ALA A 90 -34.72 -2.36 4.25
C ALA A 90 -33.71 -1.30 3.76
N GLY A 91 -32.92 -1.60 2.73
CA GLY A 91 -31.86 -0.71 2.24
C GLY A 91 -30.69 -0.61 3.24
N GLU A 92 -30.51 -1.62 4.07
CA GLU A 92 -29.48 -1.63 5.12
C GLU A 92 -28.10 -1.79 4.48
N PHE A 93 -27.26 -0.78 4.68
CA PHE A 93 -25.89 -0.74 4.18
C PHE A 93 -24.91 -1.48 5.10
N ALA A 94 -25.18 -1.48 6.40
CA ALA A 94 -24.31 -2.06 7.42
C ALA A 94 -25.15 -2.74 8.51
N GLY A 95 -24.74 -3.92 8.97
CA GLY A 95 -25.50 -4.68 9.97
C GLY A 95 -24.80 -5.97 10.41
N ILE A 96 -25.41 -6.66 11.38
CA ILE A 96 -24.90 -7.92 11.96
C ILE A 96 -25.94 -9.01 11.73
N PHE A 97 -25.51 -10.17 11.23
CA PHE A 97 -26.41 -11.30 11.08
C PHE A 97 -26.85 -11.88 12.43
N ALA A 98 -28.16 -11.97 12.64
CA ALA A 98 -28.78 -12.48 13.87
C ALA A 98 -28.36 -13.94 14.17
N ASP A 99 -28.27 -14.76 13.11
CA ASP A 99 -28.02 -16.20 13.21
C ASP A 99 -26.55 -16.58 12.96
N SER A 100 -25.63 -15.61 12.96
CA SER A 100 -24.20 -15.92 12.84
C SER A 100 -23.73 -16.75 14.05
N PRO A 101 -22.97 -17.84 13.84
CA PRO A 101 -22.44 -18.65 14.94
C PRO A 101 -21.75 -17.76 15.99
N ILE A 102 -22.17 -17.91 17.25
CA ILE A 102 -21.51 -17.24 18.36
C ILE A 102 -20.22 -17.98 18.62
N GLU A 103 -19.10 -17.34 18.32
CA GLU A 103 -17.79 -17.88 18.64
C GLU A 103 -17.40 -17.58 20.09
N PRO A 104 -16.48 -18.38 20.67
CA PRO A 104 -15.86 -18.02 21.93
C PRO A 104 -15.16 -16.67 21.78
N THR A 105 -15.37 -15.78 22.74
CA THR A 105 -14.66 -14.50 22.80
C THR A 105 -13.14 -14.75 22.85
N PRO A 106 -12.36 -14.28 21.87
CA PRO A 106 -10.92 -14.46 21.88
C PRO A 106 -10.27 -13.70 23.05
N PRO A 107 -9.07 -14.11 23.51
CA PRO A 107 -8.37 -13.45 24.60
C PRO A 107 -8.19 -11.95 24.36
N GLY A 108 -8.54 -11.14 25.37
CA GLY A 108 -8.41 -9.68 25.32
C GLY A 108 -9.55 -8.94 24.61
N TYR A 109 -10.52 -9.65 24.02
CA TYR A 109 -11.73 -9.03 23.48
C TYR A 109 -12.86 -9.04 24.48
N THR A 110 -13.71 -8.03 24.36
CA THR A 110 -15.03 -7.95 24.99
C THR A 110 -16.08 -8.18 23.93
N LYS A 111 -17.04 -9.06 24.21
CA LYS A 111 -18.20 -9.27 23.34
C LYS A 111 -19.26 -8.23 23.70
N VAL A 112 -19.87 -7.62 22.68
CA VAL A 112 -20.98 -6.69 22.86
C VAL A 112 -22.24 -7.46 23.24
N ASP A 113 -22.93 -7.01 24.28
CA ASP A 113 -24.15 -7.64 24.76
C ASP A 113 -25.24 -7.69 23.67
N GLY A 114 -25.80 -8.88 23.45
CA GLY A 114 -26.87 -9.10 22.47
C GLY A 114 -26.44 -9.08 21.00
N LEU A 115 -25.16 -8.83 20.70
CA LEU A 115 -24.65 -8.76 19.32
C LEU A 115 -23.49 -9.75 19.09
N ASN A 116 -23.30 -10.18 17.84
CA ASN A 116 -22.11 -10.92 17.43
C ASN A 116 -21.02 -9.96 16.96
N ALA A 117 -20.61 -9.06 17.86
CA ALA A 117 -19.57 -8.07 17.67
C ALA A 117 -18.62 -8.08 18.86
N HIS A 118 -17.35 -7.78 18.59
CA HIS A 118 -16.29 -7.79 19.58
C HIS A 118 -15.44 -6.54 19.44
N TYR A 119 -14.91 -6.08 20.57
CA TYR A 119 -13.96 -4.97 20.61
C TYR A 119 -12.84 -5.24 21.60
N LYS A 120 -11.70 -4.61 21.38
CA LYS A 120 -10.56 -4.60 22.30
C LYS A 120 -10.09 -3.16 22.45
N VAL A 121 -9.86 -2.71 23.68
CA VAL A 121 -9.33 -1.35 23.96
C VAL A 121 -7.91 -1.47 24.48
N SER A 122 -7.02 -0.64 23.97
CA SER A 122 -5.62 -0.55 24.43
C SER A 122 -5.09 0.88 24.26
N SER A 123 -4.12 1.27 25.07
CA SER A 123 -3.32 2.48 24.80
C SER A 123 -2.33 2.28 23.65
N ASP A 124 -1.99 1.02 23.37
CA ASP A 124 -0.95 0.66 22.42
C ASP A 124 -1.56 0.27 21.07
N LEU A 125 -0.75 0.36 20.01
CA LEU A 125 -1.12 -0.19 18.71
C LEU A 125 -1.21 -1.72 18.79
N PRO A 126 -2.08 -2.35 18.00
CA PRO A 126 -2.10 -3.81 17.90
C PRO A 126 -0.74 -4.36 17.49
N GLU A 127 -0.46 -5.61 17.87
CA GLU A 127 0.72 -6.32 17.35
C GLU A 127 0.64 -6.47 15.83
N ASP A 128 1.79 -6.64 15.18
CA ASP A 128 1.82 -6.90 13.74
C ASP A 128 1.15 -8.25 13.41
N GLY A 129 0.50 -8.34 12.25
CA GLY A 129 -0.18 -9.58 11.84
C GLY A 129 -1.52 -9.81 12.55
N VAL A 130 -2.25 -8.72 12.86
CA VAL A 130 -3.59 -8.77 13.47
C VAL A 130 -4.50 -9.74 12.73
N GLU A 131 -5.17 -10.64 13.47
CA GLU A 131 -6.21 -11.48 12.91
C GLU A 131 -7.37 -10.61 12.39
N GLU A 132 -7.61 -10.67 11.08
CA GLU A 132 -8.59 -9.82 10.41
C GLU A 132 -10.05 -10.24 10.68
N TYR A 133 -10.27 -11.44 11.24
CA TYR A 133 -11.60 -12.00 11.54
C TYR A 133 -12.59 -11.83 10.38
N TRP A 134 -12.20 -12.24 9.17
CA TRP A 134 -13.00 -12.11 7.95
C TRP A 134 -14.48 -12.48 8.15
N ARG A 135 -15.38 -11.59 7.72
CA ARG A 135 -16.85 -11.74 7.86
C ARG A 135 -17.36 -11.73 9.30
N LYS A 136 -16.59 -11.15 10.22
CA LYS A 136 -16.98 -10.94 11.62
C LYS A 136 -16.68 -9.50 12.02
N VAL A 137 -17.48 -8.99 12.96
CA VAL A 137 -17.30 -7.63 13.48
C VAL A 137 -16.33 -7.66 14.66
N PHE A 138 -15.08 -7.29 14.39
CA PHE A 138 -14.03 -7.14 15.39
C PHE A 138 -13.36 -5.77 15.23
N VAL A 139 -13.29 -4.99 16.30
CA VAL A 139 -12.67 -3.65 16.26
C VAL A 139 -11.64 -3.52 17.37
N ASP A 140 -10.38 -3.33 16.99
CA ASP A 140 -9.32 -2.93 17.91
C ASP A 140 -9.33 -1.42 18.02
N VAL A 141 -9.45 -0.91 19.24
CA VAL A 141 -9.46 0.53 19.54
C VAL A 141 -8.17 0.86 20.27
N THR A 142 -7.28 1.56 19.58
CA THR A 142 -6.14 2.23 20.21
C THR A 142 -6.61 3.59 20.71
N SER A 143 -6.68 3.75 22.03
CA SER A 143 -7.08 4.98 22.71
C SER A 143 -5.85 5.68 23.30
N PRO A 144 -5.18 6.55 22.53
CA PRO A 144 -4.05 7.30 23.05
C PRO A 144 -4.52 8.31 24.10
N SER A 145 -3.67 8.59 25.09
CA SER A 145 -3.95 9.56 26.16
C SER A 145 -4.08 11.00 25.66
N GLU A 146 -3.48 11.31 24.52
CA GLU A 146 -3.63 12.58 23.80
C GLU A 146 -4.05 12.35 22.35
N PRO A 147 -4.81 13.26 21.74
CA PRO A 147 -5.11 13.20 20.32
C PRO A 147 -3.83 13.19 19.47
N LEU A 148 -3.84 12.37 18.42
CA LEU A 148 -2.77 12.31 17.42
C LEU A 148 -2.53 13.68 16.79
N LYS A 149 -1.25 14.02 16.60
CA LYS A 149 -0.82 15.26 15.94
C LYS A 149 0.27 14.94 14.95
N SER A 150 0.31 15.69 13.86
CA SER A 150 1.41 15.63 12.88
C SER A 150 2.77 15.73 13.61
N GLY A 151 3.68 14.82 13.28
CA GLY A 151 5.03 14.79 13.86
C GLY A 151 5.17 14.23 15.28
N SER A 152 4.08 13.88 15.98
CA SER A 152 4.18 13.28 17.32
C SER A 152 4.77 11.86 17.28
N GLU A 153 5.26 11.37 18.42
CA GLU A 153 5.75 9.98 18.56
C GLU A 153 4.65 8.97 18.19
N SER A 154 3.44 9.13 18.73
CA SER A 154 2.31 8.26 18.41
C SER A 154 1.91 8.28 16.92
N ALA A 155 2.06 9.42 16.24
CA ALA A 155 1.82 9.50 14.79
C ALA A 155 2.92 8.80 13.99
N ASN A 156 4.17 8.87 14.46
CA ASN A 156 5.27 8.09 13.87
C ASN A 156 5.07 6.59 14.09
N ASP A 157 4.66 6.17 15.29
CA ASP A 157 4.41 4.77 15.62
C ASP A 157 3.27 4.21 14.77
N LEU A 158 2.19 4.98 14.62
CA LEU A 158 1.08 4.61 13.74
C LEU A 158 1.55 4.50 12.28
N ALA A 159 2.31 5.48 11.77
CA ALA A 159 2.83 5.40 10.41
C ALA A 159 3.74 4.17 10.21
N ALA A 160 4.60 3.87 11.19
CA ALA A 160 5.46 2.69 11.16
C ALA A 160 4.63 1.40 11.12
N TRP A 161 3.62 1.29 11.98
CA TRP A 161 2.68 0.17 12.05
C TRP A 161 1.89 0.00 10.75
N LEU A 162 1.37 1.09 10.17
CA LEU A 162 0.62 1.08 8.91
C LEU A 162 1.46 0.53 7.76
N VAL A 163 2.75 0.83 7.72
CA VAL A 163 3.62 0.28 6.67
C VAL A 163 3.94 -1.20 6.89
N ARG A 164 4.08 -1.66 8.14
CA ARG A 164 4.33 -3.09 8.44
C ARG A 164 3.09 -3.95 8.22
N ASN A 165 1.89 -3.41 8.43
CA ASN A 165 0.63 -4.14 8.30
C ASN A 165 -0.09 -3.92 6.97
N GLN A 166 0.20 -2.82 6.26
CA GLN A 166 -0.41 -2.41 4.99
C GLN A 166 -1.93 -2.62 4.93
N PRO A 167 -2.75 -1.87 5.69
CA PRO A 167 -4.19 -1.89 5.46
C PRO A 167 -4.55 -1.44 4.05
N ILE A 168 -5.65 -1.96 3.51
CA ILE A 168 -6.16 -1.52 2.20
C ILE A 168 -6.48 -0.03 2.26
N SER A 169 -7.16 0.40 3.33
CA SER A 169 -7.66 1.76 3.47
C SER A 169 -7.29 2.41 4.81
N LEU A 170 -7.02 3.71 4.73
CA LEU A 170 -6.86 4.60 5.87
C LEU A 170 -7.87 5.75 5.77
N ALA A 171 -8.76 5.85 6.76
CA ALA A 171 -9.66 6.99 6.92
C ALA A 171 -9.11 7.91 8.01
N VAL A 172 -8.89 9.19 7.70
CA VAL A 172 -8.39 10.20 8.65
C VAL A 172 -9.47 11.26 8.86
N ASN A 173 -10.04 11.32 10.04
CA ASN A 173 -11.15 12.20 10.43
C ASN A 173 -10.67 13.34 11.31
N GLU A 174 -9.71 14.09 10.77
CA GLU A 174 -9.00 15.17 11.46
C GLU A 174 -8.60 16.26 10.45
N ASP A 175 -7.83 17.25 10.89
CA ASP A 175 -7.19 18.23 10.04
C ASP A 175 -6.36 17.62 8.89
N MET A 176 -6.17 18.44 7.86
CA MET A 176 -5.41 18.06 6.68
C MET A 176 -3.92 17.90 6.96
N GLU A 177 -3.41 18.43 8.07
CA GLU A 177 -2.00 18.32 8.43
C GLU A 177 -1.66 16.89 8.82
N LEU A 178 -2.42 16.29 9.75
CA LEU A 178 -2.28 14.88 10.11
C LEU A 178 -2.58 13.97 8.92
N GLY A 179 -3.63 14.27 8.15
CA GLY A 179 -3.97 13.52 6.93
C GLY A 179 -2.82 13.48 5.92
N ARG A 180 -2.20 14.63 5.64
CA ARG A 180 -1.03 14.72 4.75
C ARG A 180 0.19 14.04 5.34
N TYR A 181 0.43 14.21 6.64
CA TYR A 181 1.55 13.60 7.35
C TYR A 181 1.52 12.07 7.25
N LEU A 182 0.36 11.46 7.53
CA LEU A 182 0.19 10.01 7.40
C LEU A 182 0.28 9.55 5.94
N PHE A 183 -0.33 10.28 5.00
CA PHE A 183 -0.21 10.01 3.56
C PHE A 183 1.24 9.96 3.08
N GLU A 184 2.06 10.92 3.52
CA GLU A 184 3.48 11.00 3.15
C GLU A 184 4.30 9.84 3.72
N ARG A 185 4.02 9.45 4.97
CA ARG A 185 4.83 8.49 5.74
C ARG A 185 4.33 7.05 5.69
N THR A 186 3.30 6.76 4.90
CA THR A 186 2.78 5.40 4.75
C THR A 186 2.73 4.97 3.29
N GLY A 187 2.47 3.69 3.04
CA GLY A 187 2.50 3.11 1.69
C GLY A 187 1.11 2.77 1.16
N GLN A 188 0.07 3.35 1.74
CA GLN A 188 -1.30 2.89 1.51
C GLN A 188 -1.76 3.36 0.13
N VAL A 189 -2.76 2.68 -0.37
CA VAL A 189 -3.25 2.91 -1.73
C VAL A 189 -4.58 3.63 -1.73
N VAL A 190 -5.29 3.56 -0.60
CA VAL A 190 -6.59 4.17 -0.44
C VAL A 190 -6.58 5.05 0.81
N TYR A 191 -6.61 6.36 0.61
CA TYR A 191 -6.80 7.33 1.69
C TYR A 191 -8.09 8.11 1.51
N THR A 192 -8.80 8.33 2.61
CA THR A 192 -9.89 9.29 2.64
C THR A 192 -9.76 10.18 3.87
N VAL A 193 -9.90 11.49 3.66
CA VAL A 193 -9.83 12.53 4.68
C VAL A 193 -11.23 13.10 4.89
N GLY A 194 -11.68 13.10 6.13
CA GLY A 194 -12.96 13.66 6.57
C GLY A 194 -12.77 14.57 7.77
N THR A 195 -13.88 14.94 8.41
CA THR A 195 -13.85 15.68 9.68
C THR A 195 -14.65 14.92 10.73
N ALA A 196 -14.61 15.37 11.98
CA ALA A 196 -15.43 14.78 13.04
C ALA A 196 -16.94 14.86 12.74
N GLU A 197 -17.40 15.89 12.00
CA GLU A 197 -18.81 16.09 11.62
C GLU A 197 -19.18 15.44 10.30
N ASN A 198 -18.22 15.29 9.38
CA ASN A 198 -18.41 14.58 8.11
C ASN A 198 -17.30 13.54 7.91
N PRO A 199 -17.36 12.44 8.69
CA PRO A 199 -16.28 11.48 8.74
C PRO A 199 -16.14 10.67 7.44
N ALA A 200 -14.90 10.47 7.03
CA ALA A 200 -14.45 9.44 6.14
C ALA A 200 -14.66 8.06 6.76
N LEU A 201 -14.95 7.10 5.88
CA LEU A 201 -15.19 5.70 6.21
C LEU A 201 -14.09 4.85 5.57
N THR A 202 -13.68 3.74 6.19
CA THR A 202 -12.74 2.82 5.52
C THR A 202 -13.41 2.06 4.36
N CYS A 203 -14.73 1.86 4.44
CA CYS A 203 -15.50 1.22 3.38
C CYS A 203 -15.68 2.07 2.11
N GLN A 204 -15.22 3.32 2.11
CA GLN A 204 -15.25 4.23 0.96
C GLN A 204 -14.12 3.97 -0.07
N ALA A 205 -13.35 2.90 0.12
CA ALA A 205 -12.16 2.61 -0.67
C ALA A 205 -12.41 2.30 -2.15
N ARG A 206 -13.65 2.05 -2.55
CA ARG A 206 -14.00 1.67 -3.93
C ARG A 206 -13.71 2.81 -4.94
N PRO A 207 -13.37 2.47 -6.20
CA PRO A 207 -13.24 3.41 -7.31
C PRO A 207 -14.59 4.06 -7.63
N GLN A 208 -14.92 5.15 -6.95
CA GLN A 208 -16.24 5.82 -7.03
C GLN A 208 -16.15 7.16 -7.77
N GLU A 209 -14.94 7.69 -7.92
CA GLU A 209 -14.61 8.99 -8.48
C GLU A 209 -13.60 8.85 -9.63
N GLY A 210 -13.68 7.77 -10.42
CA GLY A 210 -12.81 7.57 -11.59
C GLY A 210 -11.31 7.46 -11.29
N GLU A 211 -10.96 7.18 -10.03
CA GLU A 211 -9.60 7.00 -9.53
C GLU A 211 -9.17 5.52 -9.53
N ILE A 212 -7.90 5.30 -9.18
CA ILE A 212 -7.33 3.96 -9.05
C ILE A 212 -7.61 3.39 -7.66
N PHE A 213 -8.01 2.11 -7.61
CA PHE A 213 -7.99 1.28 -6.43
C PHE A 213 -6.91 0.21 -6.57
N GLY A 214 -6.31 -0.22 -5.48
CA GLY A 214 -5.40 -1.35 -5.51
C GLY A 214 -5.21 -1.93 -4.13
N GLU A 215 -4.88 -3.22 -4.11
CA GLU A 215 -4.59 -3.95 -2.89
C GLU A 215 -3.15 -4.42 -2.97
N PHE A 216 -2.37 -3.95 -2.01
CA PHE A 216 -0.95 -4.20 -1.93
C PHE A 216 -0.70 -4.95 -0.63
N PRO A 217 -0.36 -6.25 -0.71
CA PRO A 217 0.20 -6.94 0.44
C PRO A 217 1.39 -6.14 1.02
N VAL A 218 1.78 -6.48 2.25
CA VAL A 218 2.96 -5.90 2.89
C VAL A 218 4.15 -5.94 1.94
N ARG A 219 4.74 -4.77 1.67
CA ARG A 219 5.66 -4.59 0.54
C ARG A 219 6.93 -5.42 0.66
N SER A 220 7.51 -5.50 1.85
CA SER A 220 8.65 -6.38 2.15
C SER A 220 8.37 -7.87 1.94
N GLU A 221 7.10 -8.26 1.85
CA GLU A 221 6.65 -9.64 1.74
C GLU A 221 5.83 -9.90 0.46
N LEU A 222 5.76 -8.92 -0.45
CA LEU A 222 4.84 -8.93 -1.59
C LEU A 222 4.92 -10.24 -2.39
N GLN A 223 6.13 -10.74 -2.59
CA GLN A 223 6.42 -11.95 -3.36
C GLN A 223 5.84 -13.23 -2.74
N LYS A 224 5.62 -13.25 -1.41
CA LYS A 224 4.98 -14.37 -0.71
C LYS A 224 3.52 -14.55 -1.17
N PHE A 225 2.87 -13.47 -1.61
CA PHE A 225 1.44 -13.45 -1.87
C PHE A 225 1.10 -13.35 -3.35
N THR A 226 1.85 -12.56 -4.11
CA THR A 226 1.45 -12.18 -5.47
C THR A 226 2.65 -12.01 -6.41
N LYS A 227 2.41 -12.20 -7.71
CA LYS A 227 3.32 -11.83 -8.80
C LYS A 227 3.22 -10.35 -9.15
N PHE A 228 2.06 -9.73 -9.08
CA PHE A 228 1.93 -8.30 -9.28
C PHE A 228 0.84 -7.79 -8.35
N PRO A 229 1.00 -6.61 -7.76
CA PRO A 229 -0.10 -5.96 -7.07
C PRO A 229 -1.32 -5.81 -8.00
N VAL A 230 -2.49 -6.00 -7.42
CA VAL A 230 -3.75 -5.82 -8.15
C VAL A 230 -4.10 -4.35 -8.10
N VAL A 231 -4.17 -3.72 -9.27
CA VAL A 231 -4.47 -2.30 -9.47
C VAL A 231 -5.63 -2.22 -10.45
N VAL A 232 -6.65 -1.44 -10.14
CA VAL A 232 -7.82 -1.24 -10.98
C VAL A 232 -8.10 0.26 -11.19
N PRO A 233 -8.49 0.67 -12.41
CA PRO A 233 -8.68 -0.16 -13.58
C PRO A 233 -7.36 -0.57 -14.24
N THR A 234 -7.14 -1.87 -14.41
CA THR A 234 -6.07 -2.41 -15.26
C THR A 234 -6.61 -3.59 -16.06
N PRO A 235 -6.37 -3.66 -17.39
CA PRO A 235 -6.79 -4.81 -18.18
C PRO A 235 -6.14 -6.09 -17.67
N THR A 236 -6.93 -7.16 -17.43
CA THR A 236 -6.42 -8.47 -17.00
C THR A 236 -5.33 -9.02 -17.92
N ALA A 237 -5.40 -8.70 -19.21
CA ALA A 237 -4.40 -9.08 -20.21
C ALA A 237 -3.01 -8.47 -19.91
N ALA A 238 -2.93 -7.28 -19.30
CA ALA A 238 -1.66 -6.61 -19.00
C ALA A 238 -0.81 -7.40 -17.99
N TYR A 239 -1.44 -8.16 -17.09
CA TYR A 239 -0.75 -9.04 -16.13
C TYR A 239 -0.10 -10.27 -16.78
N ASN A 240 -0.46 -10.58 -18.02
CA ASN A 240 0.01 -11.75 -18.75
C ASN A 240 0.66 -11.37 -20.09
N ALA A 241 0.97 -10.09 -20.28
CA ALA A 241 1.61 -9.56 -21.47
C ALA A 241 3.02 -9.06 -21.12
N GLY A 242 3.91 -9.14 -22.09
CA GLY A 242 5.27 -8.61 -22.02
C GLY A 242 5.69 -8.09 -23.39
N TYR A 243 6.72 -7.26 -23.38
CA TYR A 243 7.34 -6.76 -24.58
C TYR A 243 8.14 -7.87 -25.26
N SER A 244 8.23 -7.83 -26.58
CA SER A 244 9.11 -8.74 -27.31
C SER A 244 10.55 -8.23 -27.26
N GLU A 245 11.51 -9.16 -27.20
CA GLU A 245 12.93 -8.80 -27.23
C GLU A 245 13.32 -8.02 -28.48
N ALA A 246 12.74 -8.38 -29.63
CA ALA A 246 13.03 -7.69 -30.90
C ALA A 246 12.61 -6.21 -30.86
N TYR A 247 11.45 -5.90 -30.27
CA TYR A 247 11.01 -4.53 -30.07
C TYR A 247 11.95 -3.75 -29.15
N LEU A 248 12.29 -4.34 -28.00
CA LEU A 248 13.13 -3.68 -27.00
C LEU A 248 14.57 -3.51 -27.49
N SER A 249 15.13 -4.49 -28.19
CA SER A 249 16.48 -4.41 -28.76
C SER A 249 16.59 -3.31 -29.82
N ASP A 250 15.58 -3.17 -30.68
CA ASP A 250 15.50 -2.05 -31.64
C ASP A 250 15.40 -0.71 -30.90
N LEU A 251 14.52 -0.60 -29.90
CA LEU A 251 14.35 0.60 -29.10
C LEU A 251 15.66 1.01 -28.38
N GLY A 252 16.32 0.08 -27.71
CA GLY A 252 17.56 0.33 -26.98
C GLY A 252 18.77 0.59 -27.87
N SER A 253 18.71 0.22 -29.15
CA SER A 253 19.72 0.57 -30.14
C SER A 253 19.54 2.00 -30.69
N ASN A 254 18.30 2.49 -30.70
CA ASN A 254 17.93 3.78 -31.29
C ASN A 254 17.76 4.92 -30.27
N ARG A 255 17.61 4.59 -28.98
CA ARG A 255 17.43 5.56 -27.89
C ARG A 255 18.28 5.20 -26.68
N GLY A 256 18.79 6.22 -26.00
CA GLY A 256 19.61 6.08 -24.80
C GLY A 256 18.95 6.63 -23.54
N LEU A 257 19.52 6.29 -22.38
CA LEU A 257 19.04 6.80 -21.10
C LEU A 257 19.44 8.28 -20.86
N GLU A 258 20.34 8.83 -21.68
CA GLU A 258 20.70 10.25 -21.67
C GLU A 258 19.51 11.18 -21.95
N ASP A 259 18.51 10.73 -22.73
CA ASP A 259 17.25 11.45 -22.97
C ASP A 259 16.53 11.81 -21.65
N PHE A 260 16.82 11.06 -20.59
CA PHE A 260 16.20 11.19 -19.26
C PHE A 260 17.20 11.67 -18.20
N GLY A 261 18.39 12.16 -18.59
CA GLY A 261 19.44 12.58 -17.66
C GLY A 261 20.16 11.43 -16.96
N LEU A 262 20.06 10.20 -17.48
CA LEU A 262 20.62 8.98 -16.89
C LEU A 262 21.73 8.36 -17.76
N GLY A 263 22.48 9.18 -18.51
CA GLY A 263 23.56 8.72 -19.39
C GLY A 263 24.67 7.91 -18.68
N VAL A 264 24.85 8.09 -17.37
CA VAL A 264 25.79 7.30 -16.56
C VAL A 264 25.36 5.83 -16.44
N LEU A 265 24.05 5.57 -16.41
CA LEU A 265 23.52 4.20 -16.45
C LEU A 265 23.68 3.56 -17.83
N ASP A 266 23.59 4.37 -18.88
CA ASP A 266 23.58 3.90 -20.27
C ASP A 266 24.81 3.07 -20.62
N SER A 267 26.00 3.54 -20.21
CA SER A 267 27.27 2.83 -20.48
C SER A 267 27.47 1.56 -19.67
N SER A 268 26.69 1.37 -18.61
CA SER A 268 26.79 0.22 -17.71
C SER A 268 25.87 -0.93 -18.14
N ILE A 269 24.90 -0.65 -19.01
CA ILE A 269 23.96 -1.64 -19.54
C ILE A 269 24.54 -2.23 -20.83
N THR A 270 24.75 -3.54 -20.85
CA THR A 270 25.39 -4.23 -21.98
C THR A 270 24.39 -4.81 -22.97
N SER A 271 23.20 -5.17 -22.50
CA SER A 271 22.12 -5.72 -23.33
C SER A 271 21.26 -4.61 -23.96
N PRO A 272 21.18 -4.53 -25.32
CA PRO A 272 20.29 -3.59 -25.99
C PRO A 272 18.82 -3.79 -25.60
N THR A 273 18.41 -5.04 -25.36
CA THR A 273 17.05 -5.38 -24.94
C THR A 273 16.73 -4.81 -23.56
N VAL A 274 17.64 -4.96 -22.59
CA VAL A 274 17.47 -4.39 -21.24
C VAL A 274 17.48 -2.87 -21.29
N LYS A 275 18.37 -2.28 -22.10
CA LYS A 275 18.41 -0.83 -22.33
C LYS A 275 17.07 -0.33 -22.89
N GLY A 276 16.53 -0.99 -23.91
CA GLY A 276 15.21 -0.64 -24.46
C GLY A 276 14.09 -0.73 -23.44
N TYR A 277 14.12 -1.74 -22.56
CA TYR A 277 13.14 -1.85 -21.49
C TYR A 277 13.27 -0.72 -20.45
N CYS A 278 14.49 -0.31 -20.12
CA CYS A 278 14.73 0.88 -19.28
C CYS A 278 14.17 2.15 -19.93
N VAL A 279 14.30 2.29 -21.25
CA VAL A 279 13.70 3.41 -22.02
C VAL A 279 12.17 3.38 -21.95
N GLU A 280 11.53 2.22 -22.08
CA GLU A 280 10.07 2.06 -21.90
C GLU A 280 9.63 2.47 -20.50
N ILE A 281 10.35 2.01 -19.45
CA ILE A 281 10.05 2.35 -18.06
C ILE A 281 10.09 3.87 -17.87
N LEU A 282 11.16 4.53 -18.32
CA LEU A 282 11.32 5.98 -18.16
C LEU A 282 10.32 6.78 -18.99
N SER A 283 9.97 6.29 -20.19
CA SER A 283 8.92 6.90 -21.02
C SER A 283 7.56 6.83 -20.31
N TYR A 284 7.21 5.65 -19.76
CA TYR A 284 5.98 5.48 -18.97
C TYR A 284 5.96 6.38 -17.73
N LEU A 285 7.07 6.44 -16.98
CA LEU A 285 7.16 7.29 -15.79
C LEU A 285 6.97 8.77 -16.14
N THR A 286 7.53 9.22 -17.26
CA THR A 286 7.37 10.61 -17.73
C THR A 286 5.91 10.99 -17.94
N ASP A 287 5.08 10.08 -18.46
CA ASP A 287 3.66 10.30 -18.68
C ASP A 287 2.83 10.15 -17.39
N ALA A 288 3.21 9.19 -16.54
CA ALA A 288 2.43 8.76 -15.38
C ALA A 288 2.66 9.61 -14.11
N VAL A 289 3.77 10.37 -14.02
CA VAL A 289 4.07 11.19 -12.83
C VAL A 289 3.07 12.32 -12.58
N GLY A 290 3.06 12.77 -11.32
CA GLY A 290 2.19 13.82 -10.81
C GLY A 290 0.75 13.35 -10.55
N PRO A 291 0.07 13.93 -9.54
CA PRO A 291 -1.30 13.56 -9.24
C PRO A 291 -2.26 14.05 -10.33
N LYS A 292 -3.19 13.18 -10.70
CA LYS A 292 -4.34 13.47 -11.57
C LYS A 292 -5.58 13.70 -10.70
N ASP A 293 -6.50 14.52 -11.18
CA ASP A 293 -7.80 14.68 -10.53
C ASP A 293 -8.69 13.46 -10.77
N GLY A 294 -9.44 13.07 -9.75
CA GLY A 294 -10.58 12.17 -9.93
C GLY A 294 -11.79 12.88 -10.54
N TYR A 295 -12.75 12.08 -10.96
CA TYR A 295 -14.01 12.46 -11.57
C TYR A 295 -15.20 11.90 -10.76
N GLY A 296 -15.77 12.70 -9.87
CA GLY A 296 -16.94 12.27 -9.10
C GLY A 296 -17.47 13.30 -8.12
N ALA A 297 -18.36 12.85 -7.22
CA ALA A 297 -19.02 13.72 -6.23
C ALA A 297 -18.06 14.20 -5.13
N ARG A 298 -17.02 13.42 -4.84
CA ARG A 298 -15.95 13.76 -3.91
C ARG A 298 -14.72 14.27 -4.64
N THR A 299 -13.93 15.06 -3.94
CA THR A 299 -12.66 15.54 -4.46
C THR A 299 -11.60 14.48 -4.26
N ALA A 300 -10.93 14.07 -5.33
CA ALA A 300 -9.95 13.00 -5.30
C ALA A 300 -8.69 13.38 -6.10
N LEU A 301 -7.54 12.92 -5.62
CA LEU A 301 -6.27 12.93 -6.34
C LEU A 301 -5.72 11.50 -6.40
N TRP A 302 -5.16 11.10 -7.53
CA TRP A 302 -4.56 9.78 -7.69
C TRP A 302 -3.32 9.81 -8.58
N GLY A 303 -2.45 8.81 -8.44
CA GLY A 303 -1.25 8.71 -9.26
C GLY A 303 -0.18 7.84 -8.64
N LEU A 304 0.99 7.84 -9.27
CA LEU A 304 2.19 7.18 -8.75
C LEU A 304 2.73 7.93 -7.53
N GLN A 305 3.13 7.15 -6.53
CA GLN A 305 3.64 7.62 -5.26
C GLN A 305 5.03 7.02 -5.00
N ARG A 306 5.87 7.81 -4.34
CA ARG A 306 7.15 7.35 -3.81
C ARG A 306 6.93 6.34 -2.66
N PRO A 307 7.96 5.57 -2.28
CA PRO A 307 7.98 4.90 -0.98
C PRO A 307 7.66 5.86 0.18
N PRO A 308 7.26 5.35 1.36
CA PRO A 308 7.06 6.15 2.58
C PRO A 308 8.20 7.15 2.84
N LEU A 309 7.84 8.39 3.18
CA LEU A 309 8.78 9.47 3.54
C LEU A 309 9.13 9.41 5.03
N ASP A 310 9.48 8.23 5.52
CA ASP A 310 9.72 7.95 6.94
C ASP A 310 11.14 7.46 7.25
N GLY A 311 12.01 7.43 6.23
CA GLY A 311 13.42 7.03 6.33
C GLY A 311 13.68 5.59 5.91
N ARG A 312 12.65 4.75 5.73
CA ARG A 312 12.84 3.39 5.23
C ARG A 312 13.05 3.38 3.72
N SER A 313 13.94 2.50 3.28
CA SER A 313 14.32 2.36 1.88
C SER A 313 13.78 1.08 1.25
N THR A 314 13.70 1.07 -0.08
CA THR A 314 13.67 -0.16 -0.86
C THR A 314 15.08 -0.71 -0.97
N VAL A 315 15.28 -1.97 -0.62
CA VAL A 315 16.59 -2.64 -0.71
C VAL A 315 16.60 -3.53 -1.94
N LEU A 316 17.52 -3.25 -2.87
CA LEU A 316 17.82 -4.12 -4.02
C LEU A 316 19.05 -4.96 -3.66
N ARG A 317 18.82 -6.20 -3.22
CA ARG A 317 19.88 -7.16 -2.85
C ARG A 317 20.39 -7.86 -4.10
N VAL A 318 21.63 -7.56 -4.49
CA VAL A 318 22.30 -8.13 -5.64
C VAL A 318 23.11 -9.35 -5.21
N SER A 319 22.70 -10.51 -5.73
CA SER A 319 23.32 -11.80 -5.45
C SER A 319 24.72 -11.88 -6.08
N SER A 320 25.56 -12.76 -5.53
CA SER A 320 26.93 -12.93 -6.02
C SER A 320 26.91 -13.43 -7.47
N GLY A 321 27.59 -12.71 -8.37
CA GLY A 321 27.66 -13.04 -9.80
C GLY A 321 26.58 -12.40 -10.67
N ALA A 322 25.61 -11.70 -10.08
CA ALA A 322 24.63 -10.92 -10.82
C ALA A 322 25.31 -9.77 -11.58
N THR A 323 24.73 -9.44 -12.73
CA THR A 323 25.16 -8.40 -13.66
C THR A 323 24.42 -7.10 -13.42
N PHE A 324 24.96 -6.01 -13.99
CA PHE A 324 24.26 -4.72 -13.94
C PHE A 324 22.96 -4.74 -14.75
N ASP A 325 22.89 -5.52 -15.83
CA ASP A 325 21.68 -5.66 -16.66
C ASP A 325 20.49 -6.19 -15.84
N GLU A 326 20.72 -7.11 -14.90
CA GLU A 326 19.67 -7.67 -14.01
C GLU A 326 19.14 -6.65 -12.98
N LEU A 327 19.97 -5.65 -12.65
CA LEU A 327 19.64 -4.56 -11.72
C LEU A 327 19.02 -3.36 -12.43
N ALA A 328 19.46 -3.05 -13.65
CA ALA A 328 19.24 -1.78 -14.33
C ALA A 328 17.76 -1.39 -14.38
N ALA A 329 16.89 -2.29 -14.85
CA ALA A 329 15.46 -2.03 -14.96
C ALA A 329 14.82 -1.66 -13.61
N LYS A 330 15.27 -2.29 -12.51
CA LYS A 330 14.76 -2.02 -11.15
C LYS A 330 15.27 -0.68 -10.63
N LEU A 331 16.54 -0.38 -10.91
CA LEU A 331 17.22 0.84 -10.46
C LEU A 331 16.70 2.10 -11.16
N VAL A 332 16.43 2.05 -12.48
CA VAL A 332 15.98 3.23 -13.24
C VAL A 332 14.65 3.80 -12.74
N VAL A 333 13.79 2.97 -12.15
CA VAL A 333 12.52 3.40 -11.53
C VAL A 333 12.76 4.46 -10.45
N PHE A 334 13.83 4.29 -9.67
CA PHE A 334 14.20 5.21 -8.61
C PHE A 334 15.13 6.32 -9.13
N ALA A 335 16.17 5.96 -9.90
CA ALA A 335 17.19 6.90 -10.34
C ALA A 335 16.62 8.04 -11.21
N GLY A 336 15.61 7.76 -12.04
CA GLY A 336 14.96 8.74 -12.92
C GLY A 336 13.94 9.64 -12.23
N THR A 337 13.68 9.45 -10.93
CA THR A 337 12.58 10.11 -10.23
C THR A 337 13.04 10.78 -8.93
N ASN A 338 12.14 11.51 -8.28
CA ASN A 338 12.36 12.03 -6.93
C ASN A 338 12.45 10.92 -5.86
N ALA A 339 12.29 9.65 -6.21
CA ALA A 339 12.47 8.51 -5.30
C ALA A 339 13.93 8.01 -5.21
N ALA A 340 14.89 8.62 -5.91
CA ALA A 340 16.29 8.17 -5.96
C ALA A 340 16.94 8.01 -4.57
N GLY A 341 16.59 8.86 -3.60
CA GLY A 341 17.09 8.76 -2.22
C GLY A 341 16.38 7.74 -1.33
N GLN A 342 15.49 6.91 -1.88
CA GLN A 342 14.71 5.89 -1.14
C GLN A 342 15.01 4.47 -1.62
N VAL A 343 16.12 4.29 -2.32
CA VAL A 343 16.64 2.99 -2.74
C VAL A 343 18.07 2.83 -2.25
N VAL A 344 18.38 1.64 -1.74
CA VAL A 344 19.72 1.21 -1.39
C VAL A 344 20.02 -0.07 -2.16
N VAL A 345 21.16 -0.13 -2.84
CA VAL A 345 21.64 -1.37 -3.46
C VAL A 345 22.58 -2.07 -2.48
N SER A 346 22.23 -3.30 -2.12
CA SER A 346 23.04 -4.16 -1.27
C SER A 346 23.78 -5.17 -2.13
N VAL A 347 25.10 -5.19 -2.10
CA VAL A 347 25.92 -6.12 -2.89
C VAL A 347 26.69 -7.06 -1.97
N ALA A 348 26.79 -8.34 -2.34
CA ALA A 348 27.59 -9.32 -1.60
C ALA A 348 29.10 -9.04 -1.62
N GLY A 349 29.56 -8.23 -2.58
CA GLY A 349 30.96 -7.81 -2.74
C GLY A 349 31.08 -6.56 -3.61
N GLY A 350 32.25 -5.90 -3.58
CA GLY A 350 32.54 -4.78 -4.47
C GLY A 350 32.75 -5.21 -5.93
N GLY A 351 32.81 -4.24 -6.85
CA GLY A 351 33.09 -4.49 -8.27
C GLY A 351 32.26 -3.62 -9.20
N ALA A 352 32.14 -4.03 -10.46
CA ALA A 352 31.53 -3.23 -11.53
C ALA A 352 30.08 -2.79 -11.23
N VAL A 353 29.27 -3.64 -10.59
CA VAL A 353 27.90 -3.28 -10.20
C VAL A 353 27.90 -2.15 -9.16
N LYS A 354 28.75 -2.25 -8.13
CA LYS A 354 28.90 -1.20 -7.11
C LYS A 354 29.32 0.12 -7.75
N ASP A 355 30.36 0.07 -8.59
CA ASP A 355 30.91 1.26 -9.24
C ASP A 355 29.85 1.94 -10.13
N ALA A 356 29.06 1.16 -10.87
CA ALA A 356 27.96 1.66 -11.69
C ALA A 356 26.83 2.29 -10.85
N VAL A 357 26.44 1.67 -9.73
CA VAL A 357 25.42 2.22 -8.82
C VAL A 357 25.89 3.53 -8.20
N GLU A 358 27.11 3.57 -7.68
CA GLU A 358 27.68 4.76 -7.04
C GLU A 358 27.83 5.92 -8.04
N ALA A 359 28.22 5.62 -9.28
CA ALA A 359 28.29 6.62 -10.35
C ALA A 359 26.94 7.30 -10.62
N CYS A 360 25.83 6.62 -10.30
CA CYS A 360 24.48 7.16 -10.45
C CYS A 360 23.99 7.95 -9.23
N GLY A 361 24.83 8.10 -8.20
CA GLY A 361 24.49 8.78 -6.97
C GLY A 361 23.47 8.01 -6.11
N VAL A 362 23.37 6.70 -6.30
CA VAL A 362 22.54 5.82 -5.47
C VAL A 362 23.43 5.19 -4.39
N GLU A 363 22.88 5.07 -3.19
CA GLU A 363 23.59 4.43 -2.08
C GLU A 363 23.83 2.94 -2.37
N CYS A 364 25.09 2.51 -2.27
CA CYS A 364 25.48 1.12 -2.41
C CYS A 364 26.19 0.65 -1.14
N VAL A 365 25.67 -0.40 -0.51
CA VAL A 365 26.25 -1.03 0.69
C VAL A 365 26.85 -2.36 0.30
N VAL A 366 28.09 -2.62 0.75
CA VAL A 366 28.72 -3.94 0.63
C VAL A 366 28.49 -4.68 1.94
N GLU A 367 27.68 -5.74 1.91
CA GLU A 367 27.34 -6.52 3.09
C GLU A 367 27.24 -8.01 2.76
N GLY A 368 27.74 -8.85 3.69
CA GLY A 368 27.61 -10.30 3.59
C GLY A 368 26.16 -10.75 3.82
N GLU A 369 25.86 -12.02 3.53
CA GLU A 369 24.49 -12.53 3.70
C GLU A 369 23.99 -12.45 5.15
N GLY A 370 24.85 -12.74 6.13
CA GLY A 370 24.47 -12.64 7.55
C GLY A 370 24.17 -11.20 8.02
N ASP A 371 24.91 -10.21 7.52
CA ASP A 371 24.65 -8.80 7.83
C ASP A 371 23.33 -8.33 7.20
N TYR A 372 23.09 -8.76 5.96
CA TYR A 372 21.84 -8.52 5.24
C TYR A 372 20.64 -9.16 5.96
N GLU A 373 20.73 -10.44 6.34
CA GLU A 373 19.69 -11.14 7.11
C GLU A 373 19.39 -10.42 8.44
N ALA A 374 20.42 -10.01 9.18
CA ALA A 374 20.24 -9.24 10.41
C ALA A 374 19.56 -7.87 10.18
N ARG A 375 19.80 -7.22 9.04
CA ARG A 375 19.09 -6.00 8.64
C ARG A 375 17.63 -6.26 8.28
N VAL A 376 17.35 -7.37 7.60
CA VAL A 376 15.99 -7.80 7.26
C VAL A 376 15.20 -8.09 8.53
N GLU A 377 15.78 -8.82 9.50
CA GLU A 377 15.14 -9.13 10.78
C GLU A 377 14.79 -7.88 11.61
N LYS A 378 15.59 -6.81 11.50
CA LYS A 378 15.28 -5.53 12.15
C LYS A 378 14.07 -4.80 11.55
N GLY A 379 13.63 -5.16 10.35
CA GLY A 379 12.46 -4.53 9.70
C GLY A 379 12.65 -3.06 9.28
N GLU A 380 13.90 -2.58 9.19
CA GLU A 380 14.24 -1.18 8.86
C GLU A 380 14.17 -0.89 7.34
N HIS A 381 13.24 -1.51 6.64
CA HIS A 381 13.07 -1.40 5.20
C HIS A 381 11.59 -1.30 4.82
N TYR A 382 11.32 -0.71 3.66
CA TYR A 382 9.97 -0.66 3.10
C TYR A 382 9.70 -1.86 2.18
N ASN A 383 10.67 -2.20 1.35
CA ASN A 383 10.57 -3.23 0.33
C ASN A 383 11.91 -3.95 0.19
N LEU A 384 11.88 -5.25 -0.11
CA LEU A 384 13.05 -6.10 -0.31
C LEU A 384 12.94 -6.77 -1.67
N VAL A 385 14.00 -6.69 -2.47
CA VAL A 385 14.02 -7.28 -3.81
C VAL A 385 15.36 -7.94 -4.03
N ARG A 386 15.37 -9.25 -4.29
CA ARG A 386 16.57 -9.98 -4.70
C ARG A 386 16.81 -9.85 -6.21
N VAL A 387 18.08 -9.84 -6.63
CA VAL A 387 18.52 -9.63 -8.00
C VAL A 387 19.61 -10.66 -8.35
N GLY A 388 19.36 -11.50 -9.36
CA GLY A 388 20.33 -12.43 -9.93
C GLY A 388 20.44 -13.80 -9.25
N GLU A 389 19.62 -14.09 -8.24
CA GLU A 389 19.20 -15.46 -7.98
C GLU A 389 18.20 -15.82 -9.08
N GLY A 390 18.47 -16.88 -9.85
CA GLY A 390 17.68 -17.25 -11.04
C GLY A 390 16.19 -16.97 -10.82
N ASP A 391 15.59 -16.21 -11.73
CA ASP A 391 14.26 -15.62 -11.62
C ASP A 391 13.11 -16.67 -11.61
N ASP A 392 13.25 -17.77 -10.89
CA ASP A 392 12.20 -18.70 -10.47
C ASP A 392 11.02 -17.97 -9.78
N GLU A 393 11.25 -16.72 -9.37
CA GLU A 393 10.28 -15.82 -8.76
C GLU A 393 9.40 -15.04 -9.78
N GLY A 394 9.68 -15.13 -11.09
CA GLY A 394 8.83 -14.59 -12.16
C GLY A 394 8.93 -13.08 -12.42
N TYR A 395 9.98 -12.44 -11.90
CA TYR A 395 10.27 -10.99 -12.03
C TYR A 395 11.48 -10.67 -12.90
N GLY A 396 12.04 -11.69 -13.54
CA GLY A 396 13.23 -11.57 -14.34
C GLY A 396 13.07 -10.66 -15.52
N VAL A 397 14.18 -10.04 -15.90
CA VAL A 397 14.28 -9.24 -17.12
C VAL A 397 13.93 -10.08 -18.34
N ASP A 398 14.09 -11.40 -18.25
CA ASP A 398 13.77 -12.41 -19.27
C ASP A 398 12.30 -12.39 -19.76
N CYS A 399 11.37 -11.80 -19.00
CA CYS A 399 9.96 -11.76 -19.38
C CYS A 399 9.41 -10.38 -19.73
N PHE A 400 10.21 -9.31 -19.58
CA PHE A 400 9.91 -7.91 -19.91
C PHE A 400 8.41 -7.54 -19.76
N PRO A 401 7.85 -7.56 -18.53
CA PRO A 401 6.42 -7.35 -18.33
C PRO A 401 5.96 -5.96 -18.77
N MET A 402 4.65 -5.74 -18.90
CA MET A 402 4.14 -4.39 -19.14
C MET A 402 4.62 -3.43 -18.04
N VAL A 403 5.16 -2.28 -18.42
CA VAL A 403 5.86 -1.35 -17.53
C VAL A 403 5.01 -0.86 -16.36
N GLY A 404 3.70 -0.70 -16.54
CA GLY A 404 2.79 -0.36 -15.44
C GLY A 404 2.80 -1.41 -14.32
N GLN A 405 2.82 -2.69 -14.67
CA GLN A 405 2.87 -3.79 -13.69
C GLN A 405 4.24 -3.89 -13.04
N PHE A 406 5.29 -3.71 -13.82
CA PHE A 406 6.66 -3.69 -13.31
C PHE A 406 6.88 -2.56 -12.31
N VAL A 407 6.53 -1.33 -12.66
CA VAL A 407 6.66 -0.16 -11.79
C VAL A 407 5.85 -0.33 -10.50
N SER A 408 4.67 -0.95 -10.57
CA SER A 408 3.82 -1.19 -9.40
C SER A 408 4.49 -2.04 -8.31
N LEU A 409 5.54 -2.82 -8.64
CA LEU A 409 6.31 -3.60 -7.67
C LEU A 409 7.16 -2.73 -6.74
N TYR A 410 7.61 -1.60 -7.26
CA TYR A 410 8.59 -0.73 -6.59
C TYR A 410 7.95 0.53 -6.02
N LEU A 411 6.93 1.05 -6.71
CA LEU A 411 6.26 2.30 -6.36
C LEU A 411 4.79 2.04 -5.99
N GLY A 412 4.27 2.89 -5.11
CA GLY A 412 2.84 2.92 -4.83
C GLY A 412 2.08 3.52 -5.99
N VAL A 413 0.86 3.03 -6.24
CA VAL A 413 -0.14 3.74 -7.05
C VAL A 413 -1.42 3.73 -6.26
N GLY A 414 -2.02 4.89 -6.06
CA GLY A 414 -3.18 5.02 -5.20
C GLY A 414 -3.79 6.40 -5.23
N HIS A 415 -4.73 6.63 -4.32
CA HIS A 415 -5.48 7.87 -4.24
C HIS A 415 -5.58 8.42 -2.83
N VAL A 416 -5.92 9.70 -2.76
CA VAL A 416 -6.41 10.37 -1.56
C VAL A 416 -7.67 11.15 -1.90
N LYS A 417 -8.68 11.08 -1.04
CA LYS A 417 -9.99 11.74 -1.23
C LYS A 417 -10.34 12.65 -0.07
N SER A 418 -11.09 13.70 -0.35
CA SER A 418 -11.88 14.43 0.65
C SER A 418 -13.31 13.90 0.67
N THR A 419 -13.96 13.87 1.83
CA THR A 419 -15.41 13.62 1.91
C THR A 419 -16.25 14.70 1.23
N LYS A 420 -15.65 15.85 0.87
CA LYS A 420 -16.30 16.99 0.21
C LYS A 420 -16.02 17.02 -1.29
N GLY A 421 -17.02 17.43 -2.08
CA GLY A 421 -16.86 17.77 -3.50
C GLY A 421 -16.37 19.21 -3.68
N GLY A 422 -15.51 19.44 -4.68
CA GLY A 422 -14.96 20.79 -4.97
C GLY A 422 -14.04 21.35 -3.87
N ASP A 423 -13.34 20.48 -3.15
CA ASP A 423 -12.47 20.83 -2.03
C ASP A 423 -11.10 21.33 -2.54
N GLU A 424 -11.04 22.62 -2.87
CA GLU A 424 -9.83 23.24 -3.43
C GLU A 424 -8.69 23.36 -2.41
N GLU A 425 -9.00 23.46 -1.12
CA GLU A 425 -7.98 23.47 -0.06
C GLU A 425 -7.31 22.09 0.04
N PHE A 426 -8.11 21.02 0.07
CA PHE A 426 -7.61 19.65 -0.01
C PHE A 426 -6.73 19.44 -1.25
N LYS A 427 -7.20 19.86 -2.44
CA LYS A 427 -6.40 19.72 -3.66
C LYS A 427 -5.06 20.41 -3.54
N LYS A 428 -5.03 21.64 -3.03
CA LYS A 428 -3.79 22.39 -2.83
C LYS A 428 -2.84 21.64 -1.90
N VAL A 429 -3.32 21.26 -0.70
CA VAL A 429 -2.50 20.61 0.32
C VAL A 429 -1.91 19.29 -0.17
N PHE A 430 -2.73 18.43 -0.78
CA PHE A 430 -2.28 17.09 -1.18
C PHE A 430 -1.52 17.09 -2.51
N ARG A 431 -1.84 17.97 -3.46
CA ARG A 431 -1.10 18.06 -4.74
C ARG A 431 0.34 18.53 -4.55
N GLU A 432 0.57 19.38 -3.55
CA GLU A 432 1.90 19.87 -3.16
C GLU A 432 2.72 18.83 -2.37
N SER A 433 2.15 17.68 -2.04
CA SER A 433 2.85 16.63 -1.31
C SER A 433 4.07 16.09 -2.07
N ASP A 434 5.17 15.90 -1.35
CA ASP A 434 6.38 15.27 -1.89
C ASP A 434 6.26 13.77 -2.05
N LYS A 435 5.15 13.17 -1.58
CA LYS A 435 4.80 11.77 -1.79
C LYS A 435 4.56 11.44 -3.25
N TRP A 436 4.03 12.38 -4.04
CA TRP A 436 3.79 12.14 -5.46
C TRP A 436 5.09 11.96 -6.22
N LEU A 437 5.10 10.95 -7.08
CA LEU A 437 6.25 10.70 -7.93
C LEU A 437 6.38 11.83 -8.95
N LYS A 438 7.62 12.29 -9.13
CA LYS A 438 8.01 13.30 -10.11
C LYS A 438 9.26 12.79 -10.84
N MET A 439 9.40 13.11 -12.13
CA MET A 439 10.69 12.93 -12.80
C MET A 439 11.73 13.81 -12.14
N LYS A 440 12.97 13.32 -12.03
CA LYS A 440 14.11 14.15 -11.61
C LYS A 440 14.34 15.20 -12.71
N ALA A 441 14.61 16.44 -12.32
CA ALA A 441 15.02 17.44 -13.30
C ALA A 441 16.34 16.97 -13.94
N ALA A 442 16.36 16.92 -15.28
CA ALA A 442 17.53 16.52 -16.06
C ALA A 442 18.70 17.50 -15.90
#